data_AF-A0A355GPH5-F1
#
_entry.id   AF-A0A355GPH5-F1
#
_cell.length_a   1.000
_cell.length_b   1.000
_cell.length_c   1.000
_cell.angle_alpha   90.00
_cell.angle_beta   90.00
_cell.angle_gamma   90.00
#
_symmetry.space_group_name_H-M   'P 1'
#
loop_
_entity.id
_entity.type
_entity.pdbx_description
1 polymer ?
#
loop_
_entity_poly.entity_id
_entity_poly.type
_entity_poly.pdbx_seq_one_letter_code
_entity_poly.pdbx_strand_id
1 'polypeptide(L)'
;MNMILPKFYRVRQNFPSSRIENVAETVRMELAKLNLEKTVKPGESVAITVGSRGIANIALIIKTTVDFLKSIEAVPFIVPAMGSHGGGTADGQT
;
A
#
# COMPACT_ATOMS: atom_id res chain seq x y z
N MET A 1 15.64 -21.88 36.15
CA MET A 1 14.43 -21.19 36.64
C MET A 1 13.22 -21.84 35.97
N ASN A 2 12.48 -22.70 36.67
CA ASN A 2 11.26 -23.33 36.13
C ASN A 2 10.12 -22.32 36.21
N MET A 3 9.67 -21.83 35.04
CA MET A 3 8.52 -20.92 34.96
C MET A 3 7.29 -21.73 34.58
N ILE A 4 6.29 -21.77 35.47
CA ILE A 4 5.00 -22.38 35.17
C ILE A 4 4.24 -21.42 34.26
N LEU A 5 4.01 -21.84 33.02
CA LEU A 5 3.20 -21.07 32.08
C LEU A 5 1.70 -21.23 32.40
N PRO A 6 0.88 -20.21 32.12
CA PRO A 6 -0.57 -20.30 32.32
C PRO A 6 -1.20 -21.34 31.38
N LYS A 7 -2.43 -21.76 31.68
CA LYS A 7 -3.22 -22.61 30.79
C LYS A 7 -3.54 -21.85 29.50
N PHE A 8 -3.06 -22.34 28.37
CA PHE A 8 -3.42 -21.81 27.05
C PHE A 8 -4.65 -22.52 26.49
N TYR A 9 -5.45 -21.78 25.72
CA TYR A 9 -6.54 -22.33 24.92
C TYR A 9 -6.22 -22.18 23.43
N ARG A 10 -6.53 -23.22 22.65
CA ARG A 10 -6.39 -23.15 21.20
C ARG A 10 -7.61 -22.46 20.60
N VAL A 11 -7.38 -21.34 19.92
CA VAL A 11 -8.40 -20.65 19.12
C VAL A 11 -8.12 -20.89 17.64
N ARG A 12 -9.17 -21.21 16.87
CA ARG A 12 -9.14 -21.22 15.40
C ARG A 12 -10.05 -20.10 14.91
N GLN A 13 -9.50 -19.21 14.11
CA GLN A 13 -10.26 -18.15 13.46
C GLN A 13 -10.34 -18.44 11.97
N ASN A 14 -11.56 -18.44 11.43
CA ASN A 14 -11.79 -18.52 10.00
C ASN A 14 -12.14 -17.11 9.53
N PHE A 15 -11.31 -16.55 8.67
CA PHE A 15 -11.57 -15.25 8.05
C PHE A 15 -12.20 -15.45 6.68
N PRO A 16 -13.09 -14.53 6.23
CA PRO A 16 -13.45 -14.45 4.84
C PRO A 16 -12.20 -14.35 3.97
N SER A 17 -12.13 -15.17 2.93
CA SER A 17 -11.00 -15.20 1.98
C SER A 17 -11.40 -14.62 0.63
N SER A 18 -12.08 -13.47 0.66
CA SER A 18 -12.40 -12.73 -0.56
C SER A 18 -11.11 -12.39 -1.32
N ARG A 19 -11.16 -12.57 -2.63
CA ARG A 19 -10.02 -12.35 -3.52
C ARG A 19 -10.41 -11.38 -4.63
N ILE A 20 -9.44 -10.60 -5.04
CA ILE A 20 -9.49 -9.82 -6.26
C ILE A 20 -8.74 -10.61 -7.31
N GLU A 21 -9.43 -11.02 -8.37
CA GLU A 21 -8.85 -11.82 -9.46
C GLU A 21 -7.82 -11.00 -10.26
N ASN A 22 -8.14 -9.76 -10.58
CA ASN A 22 -7.24 -8.84 -11.27
C ASN A 22 -7.01 -7.57 -10.45
N VAL A 23 -5.93 -7.59 -9.67
CA VAL A 23 -5.55 -6.49 -8.77
C VAL A 23 -5.26 -5.21 -9.57
N ALA A 24 -4.54 -5.30 -10.69
CA ALA A 24 -4.18 -4.13 -11.48
C ALA A 24 -5.42 -3.44 -12.07
N GLU A 25 -6.35 -4.21 -12.64
CA GLU A 25 -7.58 -3.64 -13.18
C GLU A 25 -8.45 -3.02 -12.10
N THR A 26 -8.57 -3.71 -10.96
CA THR A 26 -9.32 -3.18 -9.81
C THR A 26 -8.74 -1.85 -9.31
N VAL A 27 -7.40 -1.74 -9.22
CA VAL A 27 -6.73 -0.49 -8.84
C VAL A 27 -7.05 0.63 -9.84
N ARG A 28 -6.98 0.37 -11.15
CA ARG A 28 -7.34 1.35 -12.18
C ARG A 28 -8.78 1.81 -12.04
N MET A 29 -9.72 0.88 -11.86
CA MET A 29 -11.13 1.19 -11.68
C MET A 29 -11.38 2.06 -10.44
N GLU A 30 -10.74 1.75 -9.31
CA GLU A 30 -10.89 2.57 -8.10
C GLU A 30 -10.27 3.96 -8.25
N LEU A 31 -9.11 4.08 -8.90
CA LEU A 31 -8.48 5.38 -9.16
C LEU A 31 -9.30 6.24 -10.13
N ALA A 32 -9.90 5.64 -11.16
CA ALA A 32 -10.75 6.35 -12.12
C ALA A 32 -11.95 7.05 -11.44
N LYS A 33 -12.51 6.46 -10.37
CA LYS A 33 -13.62 7.06 -9.61
C LYS A 33 -13.24 8.39 -8.94
N LEU A 34 -11.95 8.61 -8.66
CA LEU A 34 -11.48 9.83 -8.02
C LEU A 34 -11.51 11.05 -8.95
N ASN A 35 -11.63 10.85 -10.27
CA ASN A 35 -11.63 11.92 -11.27
C ASN A 35 -10.43 12.88 -11.10
N LEU A 36 -9.23 12.33 -10.89
CA LEU A 36 -8.02 13.12 -10.54
C LEU A 36 -7.65 14.16 -11.59
N GLU A 37 -8.02 13.98 -12.85
CA GLU A 37 -7.81 14.98 -13.92
C GLU A 37 -8.49 16.33 -13.63
N LYS A 38 -9.46 16.38 -12.73
CA LYS A 38 -10.12 17.62 -12.30
C LYS A 38 -9.32 18.40 -11.24
N THR A 39 -8.36 17.76 -10.58
CA THR A 39 -7.63 18.32 -9.45
C THR A 39 -6.12 18.34 -9.64
N VAL A 40 -5.57 17.37 -10.38
CA VAL A 40 -4.16 17.26 -10.72
C VAL A 40 -3.95 17.76 -12.14
N LYS A 41 -3.09 18.75 -12.30
CA LYS A 41 -2.73 19.30 -13.62
C LYS A 41 -1.51 18.58 -14.20
N PRO A 42 -1.37 18.55 -15.54
CA PRO A 42 -0.16 18.08 -16.19
C PRO A 42 1.11 18.73 -15.60
N GLY A 43 2.12 17.90 -15.31
CA GLY A 43 3.38 18.31 -14.71
C GLY A 43 3.37 18.47 -13.18
N GLU A 44 2.22 18.38 -12.51
CA GLU A 44 2.18 18.45 -11.05
C GLU A 44 2.77 17.18 -10.41
N SER A 45 3.52 17.38 -9.33
CA SER A 45 4.12 16.28 -8.59
C SER A 45 3.13 15.65 -7.61
N VAL A 46 3.06 14.32 -7.59
CA VAL A 46 2.14 13.57 -6.72
C VAL A 46 2.94 12.60 -5.85
N ALA A 47 2.90 12.82 -4.53
CA ALA A 47 3.52 11.93 -3.56
C ALA A 47 2.67 10.68 -3.33
N ILE A 48 3.28 9.50 -3.47
CA ILE A 48 2.65 8.20 -3.19
C ILE A 48 3.27 7.62 -1.93
N THR A 49 2.49 7.55 -0.86
CA THR A 49 2.94 6.97 0.40
C THR A 49 2.95 5.44 0.34
N VAL A 50 4.06 4.81 0.74
CA VAL A 50 4.21 3.35 0.75
C VAL A 50 4.65 2.88 2.15
N GLY A 51 3.87 1.97 2.73
CA GLY A 51 4.19 1.34 4.02
C GLY A 51 4.68 -0.11 3.89
N SER A 52 5.15 -0.70 4.99
CA SER A 52 5.67 -2.08 5.05
C SER A 52 4.69 -3.12 5.61
N ARG A 53 3.50 -2.70 6.04
CA ARG A 53 2.50 -3.65 6.58
C ARG A 53 2.04 -4.56 5.44
N GLY A 54 1.88 -5.86 5.74
CA GLY A 54 1.69 -6.95 4.78
C GLY A 54 0.46 -6.86 3.87
N ILE A 55 0.46 -5.89 2.96
CA ILE A 55 -0.50 -5.75 1.87
C ILE A 55 -0.07 -6.71 0.77
N ALA A 56 -0.92 -7.68 0.46
CA ALA A 56 -0.70 -8.59 -0.65
C ALA A 56 -0.57 -7.79 -1.96
N ASN A 57 0.43 -8.13 -2.79
CA ASN A 57 0.67 -7.50 -4.10
C ASN A 57 0.99 -5.99 -4.05
N ILE A 58 1.55 -5.48 -2.95
CA ILE A 58 1.87 -4.05 -2.78
C ILE A 58 2.67 -3.45 -3.95
N ALA A 59 3.65 -4.18 -4.48
CA ALA A 59 4.44 -3.72 -5.63
C ALA A 59 3.59 -3.52 -6.90
N LEU A 60 2.66 -4.44 -7.18
CA LEU A 60 1.76 -4.35 -8.34
C LEU A 60 0.77 -3.19 -8.18
N ILE A 61 0.24 -3.00 -6.96
CA ILE A 61 -0.66 -1.89 -6.63
C ILE A 61 0.06 -0.57 -6.88
N ILE A 62 1.26 -0.38 -6.32
CA ILE A 62 2.04 0.85 -6.49
C ILE A 62 2.38 1.10 -7.95
N LYS A 63 2.87 0.08 -8.67
CA LYS A 63 3.18 0.21 -10.11
C LYS A 63 1.96 0.70 -10.88
N THR A 64 0.81 0.09 -10.63
CA THR A 64 -0.44 0.45 -11.32
C THR A 64 -0.88 1.88 -11.01
N THR A 65 -0.75 2.31 -9.76
CA THR A 65 -1.02 3.70 -9.35
C THR A 65 -0.06 4.69 -10.04
N VAL A 66 1.23 4.36 -10.11
CA VAL A 66 2.23 5.19 -10.83
C VAL A 66 1.88 5.28 -12.32
N ASP A 67 1.55 4.16 -12.96
CA ASP A 67 1.18 4.13 -14.38
C ASP A 67 -0.09 4.96 -14.65
N PHE A 68 -1.08 4.88 -13.77
CA PHE A 68 -2.31 5.71 -13.86
C PHE A 68 -1.99 7.20 -13.73
N LEU A 69 -1.21 7.61 -12.73
CA LEU A 69 -0.85 9.02 -12.54
C LEU A 69 -0.03 9.57 -13.72
N LYS A 70 0.85 8.76 -14.30
CA LYS A 70 1.58 9.13 -15.52
C LYS A 70 0.66 9.29 -16.72
N SER A 71 -0.41 8.49 -16.83
CA SER A 71 -1.37 8.63 -17.95
C SER A 71 -2.15 9.95 -17.94
N ILE A 72 -2.24 10.60 -16.78
CA ILE A 72 -2.81 11.95 -16.65
C ILE A 72 -1.72 13.05 -16.59
N GLU A 73 -0.52 12.73 -17.07
CA GLU A 73 0.65 13.63 -17.16
C GLU A 73 1.18 14.15 -15.82
N ALA A 74 0.83 13.50 -14.70
CA ALA A 74 1.41 13.83 -13.41
C ALA A 74 2.84 13.27 -13.25
N VAL A 75 3.58 13.81 -12.27
CA VAL A 75 4.94 13.41 -11.91
C VAL A 75 4.94 12.67 -10.56
N PRO A 76 4.65 11.36 -10.53
CA PRO A 76 4.57 10.61 -9.28
C PRO A 76 5.95 10.32 -8.69
N PHE A 77 6.06 10.36 -7.36
CA PHE A 77 7.24 9.91 -6.61
C PHE A 77 6.82 9.19 -5.33
N ILE A 78 7.65 8.24 -4.87
CA ILE A 78 7.34 7.40 -3.71
C ILE A 78 7.93 8.01 -2.45
N VAL A 79 7.14 8.01 -1.37
CA VAL A 79 7.55 8.44 -0.04
C VAL A 79 7.30 7.31 0.96
N PRO A 80 8.29 6.92 1.80
CA PRO A 80 8.07 5.91 2.83
C PRO A 80 7.11 6.44 3.91
N ALA A 81 6.12 5.63 4.29
CA ALA A 81 5.09 5.97 5.27
C ALA A 81 5.05 4.97 6.44
N MET A 82 6.21 4.79 7.07
CA MET A 82 6.42 3.83 8.15
C MET A 82 6.65 4.51 9.52
N GLY A 83 6.61 5.84 9.57
CA GLY A 83 6.78 6.61 10.80
C GLY A 83 8.17 6.41 11.41
N SER A 84 8.24 6.22 12.73
CA SER A 84 9.50 6.00 13.47
C SER A 84 10.11 4.61 13.31
N HIS A 85 9.47 3.69 12.59
CA HIS A 85 10.10 2.39 12.26
C HIS A 85 11.40 2.63 11.47
N GLY A 86 12.40 1.77 11.64
CA GLY A 86 13.70 1.98 11.00
C GLY A 86 14.43 3.26 11.44
N GLY A 87 14.05 3.87 12.57
CA GLY A 87 14.58 5.14 13.03
C GLY A 87 14.11 6.35 12.22
N GLY A 88 13.11 6.20 11.33
CA GLY A 88 12.60 7.31 10.50
C GLY A 88 13.58 7.79 9.42
N THR A 89 14.60 6.99 9.10
CA THR A 89 15.61 7.29 8.08
C THR A 89 15.31 6.54 6.78
N ALA A 90 15.77 7.03 5.63
CA ALA A 90 15.57 6.32 4.35
C ALA A 90 16.17 4.89 4.38
N ASP A 91 17.38 4.74 4.92
CA ASP A 91 18.10 3.46 4.99
C ASP A 91 17.44 2.45 5.93
N GLY A 92 16.79 2.90 7.00
CA GLY A 92 16.07 2.00 7.91
C GLY A 92 14.68 1.59 7.40
N GLN A 93 14.23 2.18 6.30
CA GLN A 93 12.92 2.01 5.68
C GLN A 93 13.01 1.18 4.39
N THR A 94 14.03 0.31 4.29
CA THR A 94 14.29 -0.62 3.19
C THR A 94 13.57 -1.96 3.34
#